data_AF-A0A7F5RGR3-F1
#
_entry.id   AF-A0A7F5RGR3-F1
#
_cell.length_a   1.000
_cell.length_b   1.000
_cell.length_c   1.000
_cell.angle_alpha   90.00
_cell.angle_beta   90.00
_cell.angle_gamma   90.00
#
_symmetry.space_group_name_H-M   'P 1'
#
loop_
_entity.id
_entity.type
_entity.pdbx_description
1 polymer ?
#
loop_
_entity_poly.entity_id
_entity_poly.type
_entity_poly.pdbx_seq_one_letter_code
_entity_poly.pdbx_strand_id
1 'polypeptide(L)'
;NAPKGLQDAFKDFTKPKYWQKHVWELDPDDQNNNGYQNEDLIVWMRTAALPTFRKLYRRVDHNISGFMDGLMRGKYELLVNYTYDVSHFDGSKRMILSTTSLIGGKNPFLGIAYIVVGCLCLLLGITLLFIHIKMGKSTTEIINVTPRTPWTPQ
;
A
#
# COMPACT_ATOMS: atom_id res chain seq x y z
N ASN A 1 19.12 29.97 -23.01
CA ASN A 1 20.26 29.52 -22.19
C ASN A 1 19.72 28.76 -20.99
N ALA A 2 19.88 27.43 -20.96
CA ALA A 2 19.54 26.66 -19.76
C ALA A 2 20.43 27.11 -18.60
N PRO A 3 19.92 27.21 -17.35
CA PRO A 3 20.72 27.58 -16.20
C PRO A 3 21.86 26.56 -16.00
N LYS A 4 23.06 27.05 -15.64
CA LYS A 4 24.28 26.23 -15.52
C LYS A 4 24.34 25.42 -14.21
N GLY A 5 23.43 25.68 -13.26
CA GLY A 5 23.31 24.94 -12.01
C GLY A 5 22.02 25.27 -11.26
N LEU A 6 21.72 24.53 -10.19
CA LEU A 6 20.50 24.73 -9.39
C LEU A 6 20.44 26.13 -8.78
N GLN A 7 21.56 26.66 -8.28
CA GLN A 7 21.61 28.02 -7.72
C GLN A 7 21.24 29.09 -8.75
N ASP A 8 21.75 28.98 -9.98
CA ASP A 8 21.37 29.89 -11.07
C ASP A 8 19.90 29.77 -11.44
N ALA A 9 19.36 28.54 -11.42
CA ALA A 9 17.96 28.27 -11.72
C ALA A 9 17.01 28.90 -10.69
N PHE A 10 17.44 28.98 -9.42
CA PHE A 10 16.65 29.50 -8.32
C PHE A 10 17.07 30.90 -7.83
N LYS A 11 17.91 31.62 -8.58
CA LYS A 11 18.46 32.93 -8.17
C LYS A 11 17.41 33.97 -7.77
N ASP A 12 16.24 33.94 -8.41
CA ASP A 12 15.14 34.90 -8.21
C ASP A 12 14.10 34.38 -7.19
N PHE A 13 14.35 33.20 -6.59
CA PHE A 13 13.43 32.54 -5.67
C PHE A 13 14.03 32.44 -4.28
N THR A 14 13.17 32.51 -3.27
CA THR A 14 13.54 32.29 -1.87
C THR A 14 13.05 30.94 -1.38
N LYS A 15 13.66 30.43 -0.31
CA LYS A 15 13.24 29.19 0.33
C LYS A 15 11.89 29.38 1.04
N PRO A 16 11.09 28.31 1.20
CA PRO A 16 9.87 28.38 2.00
C PRO A 16 10.14 28.81 3.45
N LYS A 17 9.15 29.46 4.07
CA LYS A 17 9.28 30.10 5.40
C LYS A 17 9.88 29.21 6.50
N TYR A 18 9.52 27.92 6.53
CA TYR A 18 9.94 26.99 7.56
C TYR A 18 11.17 26.14 7.17
N TRP A 19 11.75 26.37 5.99
CA TRP A 19 12.91 25.63 5.54
C TRP A 19 14.19 26.24 6.10
N GLN A 20 15.02 25.40 6.74
CA GLN A 20 16.33 25.81 7.23
C GLN A 20 17.35 25.92 6.09
N LYS A 21 17.25 25.02 5.09
CA LYS A 21 18.17 24.92 3.95
C LYS A 21 17.47 25.26 2.63
N HIS A 22 18.24 25.60 1.61
CA HIS A 22 17.70 25.75 0.25
C HIS A 22 17.49 24.40 -0.43
N VAL A 23 16.70 24.42 -1.51
CA VAL A 23 16.36 23.23 -2.33
C VAL A 23 17.60 22.56 -2.94
N TRP A 24 18.67 23.30 -3.17
CA TRP A 24 19.95 22.79 -3.70
C TRP A 24 20.95 22.38 -2.61
N GLU A 25 20.56 22.41 -1.33
CA GLU A 25 21.39 22.06 -0.17
C GLU A 25 20.78 20.88 0.62
N LEU A 26 19.84 20.16 0.01
CA LEU A 26 19.10 19.08 0.67
C LEU A 26 20.01 17.87 0.93
N ASP A 27 20.88 17.55 -0.03
CA ASP A 27 21.86 16.46 0.07
C ASP A 27 23.26 16.95 -0.34
N PRO A 28 24.14 17.32 0.61
CA PRO A 28 25.49 17.78 0.29
C PRO A 28 26.40 16.69 -0.31
N ASP A 29 26.07 15.42 -0.10
CA ASP A 29 26.92 14.28 -0.45
C ASP A 29 26.63 13.79 -1.88
N ASP A 30 25.37 13.92 -2.35
CA ASP A 30 24.96 13.55 -3.70
C ASP A 30 24.31 14.72 -4.47
N GLN A 31 25.03 15.21 -5.49
CA GLN A 31 24.55 16.28 -6.36
C GLN A 31 23.31 15.88 -7.18
N ASN A 32 23.12 14.59 -7.48
CA ASN A 32 21.96 14.09 -8.20
C ASN A 32 20.71 13.98 -7.31
N ASN A 33 20.87 14.00 -5.98
CA ASN A 33 19.79 13.95 -5.00
C ASN A 33 19.44 15.33 -4.44
N ASN A 34 19.58 16.39 -5.25
CA ASN A 34 19.22 17.76 -4.88
C ASN A 34 18.09 18.31 -5.75
N GLY A 35 17.63 19.52 -5.42
CA GLY A 35 16.59 20.15 -6.20
C GLY A 35 15.22 19.52 -5.91
N TYR A 36 14.35 19.56 -6.92
CA TYR A 36 13.09 18.82 -6.90
C TYR A 36 13.25 17.34 -7.26
N GLN A 37 14.48 16.90 -7.54
CA GLN A 37 14.81 15.49 -7.75
C GLN A 37 15.18 14.78 -6.44
N ASN A 38 15.31 15.52 -5.33
CA ASN A 38 15.59 14.95 -4.02
C ASN A 38 14.51 13.92 -3.62
N GLU A 39 14.94 12.70 -3.31
CA GLU A 39 14.06 11.56 -3.02
C GLU A 39 13.17 11.81 -1.80
N ASP A 40 13.75 12.35 -0.71
CA ASP A 40 13.02 12.64 0.53
C ASP A 40 11.91 13.67 0.32
N LEU A 41 12.22 14.71 -0.45
CA LEU A 41 11.24 15.73 -0.83
C LEU A 41 10.13 15.12 -1.68
N ILE A 42 10.46 14.32 -2.70
CA ILE A 42 9.46 13.67 -3.56
C ILE A 42 8.54 12.76 -2.72
N VAL A 43 9.10 11.97 -1.80
CA VAL A 43 8.31 11.14 -0.90
C VAL A 43 7.41 11.98 0.01
N TRP A 44 7.90 13.12 0.50
CA TRP A 44 7.10 14.05 1.30
C TRP A 44 5.94 14.65 0.50
N MET A 45 6.20 15.11 -0.72
CA MET A 45 5.21 15.75 -1.59
C MET A 45 4.08 14.82 -2.04
N ARG A 46 4.28 13.50 -2.02
CA ARG A 46 3.19 12.54 -2.28
C ARG A 46 2.16 12.59 -1.15
N THR A 47 1.03 13.24 -1.38
CA THR A 47 -0.06 13.39 -0.40
C THR A 47 -0.62 12.03 0.02
N ALA A 48 -0.77 11.81 1.32
CA ALA A 48 -1.39 10.61 1.85
C ALA A 48 -2.92 10.75 1.87
N ALA A 49 -3.63 9.65 1.68
CA ALA A 49 -5.10 9.62 1.68
C ALA A 49 -5.72 9.64 3.10
N LEU A 50 -4.93 9.35 4.13
CA LEU A 50 -5.36 9.19 5.51
C LEU A 50 -4.51 10.07 6.44
N PRO A 51 -5.07 10.57 7.57
CA PRO A 51 -4.35 11.42 8.52
C PRO A 51 -3.20 10.67 9.20
N THR A 52 -3.38 9.38 9.46
CA THR A 52 -2.32 8.49 9.92
C THR A 52 -1.65 7.86 8.71
N PHE A 53 -0.45 8.34 8.38
CA PHE A 53 0.31 7.85 7.24
C PHE A 53 1.74 7.52 7.62
N ARG A 54 2.37 6.69 6.78
CA ARG A 54 3.81 6.39 6.83
C ARG A 54 4.43 6.77 5.50
N LYS A 55 5.65 7.28 5.56
CA LYS A 55 6.46 7.63 4.39
C LYS A 55 7.78 6.87 4.49
N LEU A 56 8.27 6.41 3.34
CA LEU A 56 9.56 5.75 3.28
C LEU A 56 10.65 6.77 3.58
N TYR A 57 11.56 6.45 4.49
CA TYR A 57 12.72 7.30 4.75
C TYR A 57 13.97 6.65 4.17
N ARG A 58 14.34 5.45 4.64
CA ARG A 58 15.51 4.72 4.13
C ARG A 58 15.17 3.25 3.91
N ARG A 59 15.96 2.62 3.04
CA ARG A 59 15.94 1.18 2.77
C ARG A 59 17.31 0.61 3.10
N VAL A 60 17.32 -0.59 3.67
CA VAL A 60 18.56 -1.37 3.81
C VAL A 60 18.90 -1.95 2.44
N ASP A 61 20.11 -1.68 1.96
CA ASP A 61 20.59 -2.25 0.70
C ASP A 61 21.02 -3.71 0.91
N HIS A 62 20.33 -4.62 0.22
CA HIS A 62 20.58 -6.05 0.29
C HIS A 62 21.73 -6.51 -0.61
N ASN A 63 22.30 -5.62 -1.43
CA ASN A 63 23.48 -5.93 -2.25
C ASN A 63 24.79 -5.88 -1.44
N ILE A 64 24.76 -5.24 -0.27
CA ILE A 64 25.94 -5.10 0.60
C ILE A 64 26.12 -6.39 1.40
N SER A 65 27.36 -6.90 1.41
CA SER A 65 27.73 -8.07 2.20
C SER A 65 27.39 -7.86 3.68
N GLY A 66 26.60 -8.76 4.27
CA GLY A 66 26.11 -8.65 5.64
C GLY A 66 24.65 -8.21 5.78
N PHE A 67 24.03 -7.69 4.71
CA PHE A 67 22.61 -7.30 4.70
C PHE A 67 21.76 -8.06 3.70
N MET A 68 22.29 -9.11 3.06
CA MET A 68 21.58 -9.89 2.05
C MET A 68 20.24 -10.42 2.56
N ASP A 69 20.22 -11.00 3.77
CA ASP A 69 19.01 -11.51 4.41
C ASP A 69 18.32 -10.47 5.33
N GLY A 70 18.75 -9.21 5.27
CA GLY A 70 18.27 -8.11 6.09
C GLY A 70 19.14 -7.82 7.31
N LEU A 71 18.54 -7.19 8.33
CA LEU A 71 19.24 -6.83 9.56
C LEU A 71 19.49 -8.07 10.41
N MET A 72 20.77 -8.31 10.74
CA MET A 72 21.18 -9.38 11.64
C MET A 72 20.57 -9.21 13.04
N ARG A 73 20.50 -10.30 13.80
CA ARG A 73 20.04 -10.22 15.19
C ARG A 73 21.09 -9.49 16.02
N GLY A 74 20.72 -8.34 16.58
CA GLY A 74 21.64 -7.53 17.37
C GLY A 74 20.92 -6.41 18.12
N LYS A 75 21.70 -5.67 18.91
CA LYS A 75 21.24 -4.42 19.51
C LYS A 75 21.53 -3.29 18.52
N TYR A 76 20.50 -2.49 18.25
CA TYR A 76 20.59 -1.34 17.37
C TYR A 76 20.20 -0.10 18.16
N GLU A 77 20.90 1.01 17.89
CA GLU A 77 20.58 2.32 18.45
C GLU A 77 20.11 3.23 17.32
N LEU A 78 19.01 3.93 17.55
CA LEU A 78 18.48 4.91 16.61
C LEU A 78 18.61 6.30 17.23
N LEU A 79 19.50 7.10 16.66
CA LEU A 79 19.66 8.51 17.02
C LEU A 79 18.79 9.35 16.10
N VAL A 80 17.87 10.13 16.68
CA VAL A 80 16.93 10.97 15.94
C VAL A 80 17.14 12.43 16.33
N ASN A 81 17.39 13.29 15.35
CA ASN A 81 17.38 14.73 15.56
C ASN A 81 15.94 15.27 15.47
N TYR A 82 15.45 15.91 16.52
CA TYR A 82 14.05 16.33 16.63
C TYR A 82 13.84 17.74 16.06
N THR A 83 13.63 17.84 14.74
CA THR A 83 13.49 19.14 14.03
C THR A 83 12.05 19.52 13.67
N TYR A 84 11.10 18.57 13.76
CA TYR A 84 9.71 18.78 13.37
C TYR A 84 8.80 18.66 14.59
N ASP A 85 8.31 19.77 15.12
CA ASP A 85 7.41 19.77 16.27
C ASP A 85 5.96 19.46 15.85
N VAL A 86 5.35 18.53 16.59
CA VAL A 86 3.97 18.06 16.38
C VAL A 86 3.06 18.38 17.56
N SER A 87 3.60 19.01 18.61
CA SER A 87 2.90 19.32 19.86
C SER A 87 1.69 20.24 19.65
N HIS A 88 1.81 21.23 18.76
CA HIS A 88 0.78 22.22 18.49
C HIS A 88 -0.54 21.66 17.96
N PHE A 89 -0.53 20.45 17.40
CA PHE A 89 -1.71 19.78 16.85
C PHE A 89 -1.92 18.38 17.45
N ASP A 90 -1.33 18.11 18.61
CA ASP A 90 -1.43 16.83 19.33
C ASP A 90 -1.07 15.61 18.46
N GLY A 91 -0.06 15.78 17.61
CA GLY A 91 0.41 14.73 16.71
C GLY A 91 1.32 13.72 17.41
N SER A 92 1.36 12.49 16.88
CA SER A 92 2.33 11.47 17.31
C SER A 92 3.24 11.06 16.15
N LYS A 93 4.52 10.83 16.45
CA LYS A 93 5.53 10.36 15.48
C LYS A 93 6.02 8.98 15.89
N ARG A 94 6.21 8.10 14.91
CA ARG A 94 6.70 6.73 15.13
C ARG A 94 7.66 6.36 14.01
N MET A 95 8.77 5.70 14.36
CA MET A 95 9.63 5.04 13.39
C MET A 95 9.20 3.57 13.29
N ILE A 96 9.04 3.09 12.05
CA ILE A 96 8.64 1.71 11.77
C ILE A 96 9.71 1.07 10.89
N LEU A 97 10.31 0.00 11.39
CA LEU A 97 11.17 -0.88 10.63
C LEU A 97 10.35 -2.10 10.20
N SER A 98 10.29 -2.35 8.89
CA SER A 98 9.51 -3.45 8.33
C SER A 98 10.12 -4.00 7.06
N THR A 99 9.97 -5.30 6.84
CA THR A 99 10.25 -5.94 5.56
C THR A 99 9.03 -5.91 4.66
N THR A 100 9.25 -5.85 3.35
CA THR A 100 8.19 -5.92 2.33
C THR A 100 8.27 -7.27 1.63
N SER A 101 7.12 -7.90 1.38
CA SER A 101 7.00 -9.05 0.49
C SER A 101 6.48 -8.60 -0.88
N LEU A 102 6.29 -9.56 -1.78
CA LEU A 102 5.80 -9.33 -3.15
C LEU A 102 4.48 -8.52 -3.19
N ILE A 103 3.62 -8.70 -2.17
CA ILE A 103 2.28 -8.08 -2.09
C ILE A 103 2.32 -6.81 -1.19
N GLY A 104 3.51 -6.39 -0.75
CA GLY A 104 3.74 -5.21 0.06
C GLY A 104 4.05 -5.53 1.52
N GLY A 105 3.68 -4.63 2.43
CA GLY A 105 3.90 -4.81 3.86
C GLY A 105 2.90 -5.77 4.51
N LYS A 106 3.10 -6.06 5.80
CA LYS A 106 2.18 -6.87 6.61
C LYS A 106 0.76 -6.28 6.62
N ASN A 107 -0.17 -6.90 5.90
CA ASN A 107 -1.60 -6.55 5.90
C ASN A 107 -2.46 -7.83 5.80
N PRO A 108 -3.02 -8.34 6.92
CA PRO A 108 -3.83 -9.56 6.91
C PRO A 108 -5.24 -9.35 6.34
N PHE A 109 -5.69 -8.09 6.17
CA PHE A 109 -7.06 -7.78 5.77
C PHE A 109 -7.45 -8.46 4.47
N LEU A 110 -6.58 -8.38 3.44
CA LEU A 110 -6.87 -8.94 2.13
C LEU A 110 -7.07 -10.46 2.21
N GLY A 111 -6.16 -11.16 2.90
CA GLY A 111 -6.25 -12.62 3.07
C GLY A 111 -7.51 -13.03 3.82
N ILE A 112 -7.85 -12.33 4.91
CA ILE A 112 -9.08 -12.58 5.67
C ILE A 112 -10.31 -12.34 4.80
N ALA A 113 -10.35 -11.26 4.02
CA ALA A 113 -11.47 -10.95 3.13
C ALA A 113 -11.70 -12.07 2.10
N TYR A 114 -10.64 -12.59 1.47
CA TYR A 114 -10.75 -13.72 0.54
C TYR A 114 -11.26 -15.00 1.22
N ILE A 115 -10.79 -15.32 2.42
CA ILE A 115 -11.26 -16.50 3.16
C ILE A 115 -12.74 -16.36 3.50
N VAL A 116 -13.17 -15.21 4.00
CA VAL A 116 -14.58 -14.96 4.36
C VAL A 116 -15.49 -15.08 3.16
N VAL A 117 -15.16 -14.41 2.04
CA VAL A 117 -15.95 -14.48 0.80
C VAL A 117 -15.95 -15.90 0.22
N GLY A 118 -14.81 -16.59 0.26
CA GLY A 118 -14.70 -17.99 -0.16
C GLY A 118 -15.60 -18.93 0.65
N CYS A 119 -15.60 -18.79 1.98
CA CYS A 119 -16.47 -19.58 2.86
C CYS A 119 -17.96 -19.30 2.60
N LEU A 120 -18.34 -18.03 2.41
CA LEU A 120 -19.72 -17.67 2.06
C LEU A 120 -20.16 -18.29 0.73
N CYS A 121 -19.30 -18.22 -0.29
CA CYS A 121 -19.56 -18.81 -1.60
C CYS A 121 -19.71 -20.34 -1.52
N LEU A 122 -18.85 -21.01 -0.74
CA LEU A 122 -18.89 -22.46 -0.54
C LEU A 122 -20.18 -22.88 0.17
N LEU A 123 -20.59 -22.18 1.23
CA LEU A 123 -21.84 -22.45 1.94
C LEU A 123 -23.06 -22.28 1.02
N LEU A 124 -23.10 -21.22 0.21
CA LEU A 124 -24.15 -21.02 -0.78
C LEU A 124 -24.13 -22.14 -1.84
N GLY A 125 -22.95 -22.53 -2.33
CA GLY A 125 -22.78 -23.63 -3.28
C GLY A 125 -23.29 -24.96 -2.75
N ILE A 126 -22.97 -25.33 -1.50
CA ILE A 126 -23.49 -26.54 -0.85
C ILE A 126 -25.01 -26.47 -0.69
N THR A 127 -25.53 -25.31 -0.26
CA THR A 127 -26.97 -25.14 -0.04
C THR A 127 -27.74 -25.29 -1.36
N LEU A 128 -27.27 -24.65 -2.43
CA LEU A 128 -27.85 -24.77 -3.76
C LEU A 128 -27.72 -26.19 -4.31
N LEU A 129 -26.58 -26.86 -4.09
CA LEU A 129 -26.38 -28.25 -4.49
C LEU A 129 -27.36 -29.19 -3.76
N PHE A 130 -27.56 -29.00 -2.46
CA PHE A 130 -28.51 -29.79 -1.66
C PHE A 130 -29.95 -29.58 -2.15
N ILE A 131 -30.35 -28.33 -2.39
CA ILE A 131 -31.65 -27.99 -2.97
C ILE A 131 -31.80 -28.64 -4.35
N HIS A 132 -30.79 -28.57 -5.21
CA HIS A 132 -30.83 -29.18 -6.54
C HIS A 132 -30.98 -30.71 -6.46
N ILE A 133 -30.32 -31.39 -5.53
CA ILE A 133 -30.46 -32.84 -5.36
C ILE A 133 -31.85 -33.20 -4.81
N LYS A 134 -32.41 -32.40 -3.89
CA LYS A 134 -33.70 -32.69 -3.23
C LYS A 134 -34.93 -32.25 -4.03
N MET A 135 -34.85 -31.11 -4.72
CA MET A 135 -35.94 -30.49 -5.49
C MET A 135 -35.69 -30.53 -7.00
N GLY A 136 -34.58 -31.12 -7.44
CA GLY A 136 -34.31 -31.39 -8.84
C GLY A 136 -35.34 -32.37 -9.38
N LYS A 137 -36.46 -31.83 -9.86
CA LYS A 137 -37.33 -32.56 -10.77
C LYS A 137 -36.47 -32.97 -11.96
N SER A 138 -36.49 -34.26 -12.28
CA SER A 138 -35.75 -34.78 -13.42
C SER A 138 -36.16 -33.97 -14.65
N THR A 139 -35.19 -33.35 -15.34
CA THR A 139 -35.46 -32.65 -16.61
C THR A 139 -36.19 -33.57 -17.58
N THR A 140 -35.98 -34.88 -17.45
CA THR A 140 -36.66 -35.96 -18.16
C THR A 140 -38.18 -36.04 -17.89
N GLU A 141 -38.68 -35.72 -16.68
CA GLU A 141 -40.13 -35.64 -16.40
C GLU A 141 -40.79 -34.42 -17.04
N ILE A 142 -40.05 -33.31 -17.18
CA ILE A 142 -40.56 -32.07 -17.78
C ILE A 142 -40.60 -32.17 -19.31
N ILE A 143 -39.72 -32.98 -19.90
CA ILE A 143 -39.63 -33.18 -21.36
C ILE A 143 -40.56 -34.32 -21.86
N ASN A 144 -40.95 -35.26 -21.00
CA ASN A 144 -41.89 -36.34 -21.34
C ASN A 144 -43.38 -35.91 -21.34
N VAL A 145 -43.68 -34.83 -22.06
CA VAL A 145 -45.07 -34.45 -22.36
C VAL A 145 -45.58 -35.36 -23.48
N THR A 146 -46.33 -36.40 -23.10
CA THR A 146 -47.03 -37.25 -24.06
C THR A 146 -48.36 -36.58 -24.45
N PRO A 147 -48.87 -36.76 -25.70
CA PRO A 147 -50.11 -36.13 -26.17
C PRO A 147 -51.40 -36.52 -25.40
N ARG A 148 -51.29 -37.31 -24.31
CA ARG A 148 -52.39 -37.70 -23.43
C ARG A 148 -52.40 -36.96 -22.09
N THR A 149 -51.51 -36.00 -21.85
CA THR A 149 -51.56 -35.18 -20.63
C THR A 149 -52.85 -34.35 -20.62
N PRO A 150 -53.75 -34.52 -19.63
CA PRO A 150 -55.01 -33.80 -19.59
C PRO A 150 -54.76 -32.30 -19.41
N TRP A 151 -55.36 -31.49 -20.28
CA TRP A 151 -55.31 -30.04 -20.18
C TRP A 151 -56.23 -29.59 -19.03
N THR A 152 -55.68 -28.95 -18.00
CA THR A 152 -56.46 -28.31 -16.93
C THR A 152 -56.32 -26.79 -17.07
N PRO A 153 -57.43 -26.05 -17.27
CA PRO A 153 -57.38 -24.59 -17.23
C PRO A 153 -57.14 -24.13 -15.79
N GLN A 154 -56.31 -23.11 -15.59
CA GLN A 154 -56.35 -22.28 -14.39
C GLN A 154 -57.55 -21.35 -14.42
#